data_AF-A0A7J8MMT9-F1
#
_entry.id   AF-A0A7J8MMT9-F1
#
_cell.length_a   1.000
_cell.length_b   1.000
_cell.length_c   1.000
_cell.angle_alpha   90.00
_cell.angle_beta   90.00
_cell.angle_gamma   90.00
#
_symmetry.space_group_name_H-M   'P 1'
#
loop_
_entity.id
_entity.type
_entity.pdbx_description
1 polymer ?
#
loop_
_entity_poly.entity_id
_entity_poly.type
_entity_poly.pdbx_seq_one_letter_code
_entity_poly.pdbx_strand_id
1 'polypeptide(L)'
;MAPEFLRGEPSNEKSDVYSFGVILWELVTMQQPWSGLSPAQVVGAVAFQNRRLAVPPNTSPKLASLMESCWADDPAERPSFANIVEALKKFLKSPLQLVQMGTQ
;
A
#
# COMPACT_ATOMS: atom_id res chain seq x y z
N MET A 1 9.33 0.12 2.49
CA MET A 1 9.64 0.48 3.89
C MET A 1 9.05 1.85 4.18
N ALA A 2 8.65 2.08 5.43
CA ALA A 2 8.03 3.33 5.84
C ALA A 2 9.04 4.50 5.91
N PRO A 3 8.61 5.76 5.66
CA PRO A 3 9.48 6.93 5.68
C PRO A 3 10.25 7.10 6.99
N GLU A 4 9.58 6.95 8.14
CA GLU A 4 10.18 7.12 9.47
C GLU A 4 11.29 6.08 9.73
N PHE A 5 11.07 4.83 9.32
CA PHE A 5 12.09 3.79 9.42
C PHE A 5 13.32 4.13 8.55
N LEU A 6 13.09 4.61 7.33
CA LEU A 6 14.15 4.99 6.40
C LEU A 6 14.95 6.22 6.87
N ARG A 7 14.35 7.09 7.69
CA ARG A 7 15.02 8.24 8.32
C ARG A 7 15.74 7.88 9.63
N GLY A 8 15.58 6.66 10.13
CA GLY A 8 16.11 6.26 11.45
C GLY A 8 15.35 6.88 12.62
N GLU A 9 14.08 7.25 12.41
CA GLU A 9 13.18 7.76 13.44
C GLU A 9 12.52 6.61 14.22
N PRO A 10 11.93 6.87 15.40
CA PRO A 10 11.15 5.87 16.12
C PRO A 10 10.04 5.27 15.24
N SER A 11 10.09 3.95 15.07
CA SER A 11 9.10 3.17 14.34
C SER A 11 8.33 2.24 15.27
N ASN A 12 7.07 1.97 14.94
CA ASN A 12 6.24 0.98 15.63
C ASN A 12 5.53 0.09 14.58
N GLU A 13 4.48 -0.61 14.97
CA GLU A 13 3.70 -1.50 14.10
C GLU A 13 3.11 -0.78 12.87
N LYS A 14 2.99 0.56 12.90
CA LYS A 14 2.52 1.35 11.76
C LYS A 14 3.50 1.36 10.60
N SER A 15 4.78 1.09 10.84
CA SER A 15 5.76 0.93 9.75
C SER A 15 5.54 -0.37 8.97
N ASP A 16 5.04 -1.42 9.65
CA ASP A 16 4.63 -2.67 9.00
C ASP A 16 3.34 -2.47 8.20
N VAL A 17 2.39 -1.67 8.72
CA VAL A 17 1.18 -1.28 7.98
C VAL A 17 1.52 -0.56 6.67
N TYR A 18 2.49 0.36 6.69
CA TYR A 18 2.98 1.01 5.47
C TYR A 18 3.52 -0.01 4.47
N SER A 19 4.38 -0.92 4.94
CA SER A 19 4.98 -1.94 4.09
C SER A 19 3.94 -2.90 3.52
N PHE A 20 2.88 -3.20 4.28
CA PHE A 20 1.72 -3.94 3.80
C PHE A 20 0.97 -3.20 2.69
N GLY A 21 0.78 -1.88 2.80
CA GLY A 21 0.20 -1.07 1.71
C GLY A 21 1.00 -1.17 0.40
N VAL A 22 2.33 -1.15 0.49
CA VAL A 22 3.22 -1.37 -0.66
C VAL A 22 3.06 -2.76 -1.26
N ILE A 23 2.93 -3.80 -0.43
CA ILE A 23 2.67 -5.18 -0.88
C ILE A 23 1.30 -5.28 -1.59
N LEU A 24 0.25 -4.65 -1.04
CA LEU A 24 -1.04 -4.62 -1.72
C LEU A 24 -0.94 -3.98 -3.11
N TRP A 25 -0.17 -2.91 -3.26
CA TRP A 25 0.07 -2.29 -4.55
C TRP A 25 0.83 -3.21 -5.51
N GLU A 26 1.86 -3.92 -5.03
CA GLU A 26 2.60 -4.91 -5.83
C GLU A 26 1.66 -6.02 -6.33
N LEU A 27 0.76 -6.53 -5.47
CA LEU A 27 -0.23 -7.54 -5.85
C LEU A 27 -1.26 -7.04 -6.87
N VAL A 28 -1.72 -5.79 -6.74
CA VAL A 28 -2.69 -5.18 -7.67
C VAL A 28 -2.07 -4.91 -9.04
N THR A 29 -0.83 -4.44 -9.05
CA THR A 29 -0.16 -3.99 -10.28
C THR A 29 0.65 -5.10 -10.95
N MET A 30 1.02 -6.15 -10.20
CA MET A 30 2.00 -7.16 -10.60
C MET A 30 3.34 -6.53 -11.00
N GLN A 31 3.70 -5.39 -10.41
CA GLN A 31 4.90 -4.62 -10.72
C GLN A 31 5.81 -4.50 -9.50
N GLN A 32 7.11 -4.40 -9.76
CA GLN A 32 8.09 -4.08 -8.73
C GLN A 32 7.89 -2.63 -8.23
N PRO A 33 7.73 -2.40 -6.92
CA PRO A 33 7.63 -1.06 -6.38
C PRO A 33 8.93 -0.29 -6.64
N TRP A 34 8.77 0.98 -7.05
CA TRP A 34 9.90 1.88 -7.34
C TRP A 34 10.85 1.36 -8.43
N SER A 35 10.34 0.59 -9.39
CA SER A 35 11.13 0.10 -10.52
C SER A 35 11.96 1.20 -11.19
N GLY A 36 13.21 0.90 -11.49
CA GLY A 36 14.18 1.84 -12.08
C GLY A 36 14.92 2.74 -11.09
N LEU A 37 14.62 2.68 -9.78
CA LEU A 37 15.39 3.38 -8.74
C LEU A 37 16.36 2.43 -8.03
N SER A 38 17.56 2.93 -7.72
CA SER A 38 18.48 2.26 -6.80
C SER A 38 17.96 2.32 -5.36
N PRO A 39 18.42 1.45 -4.44
CA PRO A 39 18.00 1.50 -3.03
C PRO A 39 18.17 2.89 -2.39
N ALA A 40 19.29 3.58 -2.65
CA ALA A 40 19.52 4.92 -2.13
C ALA A 40 18.55 5.96 -2.72
N GLN A 41 18.18 5.84 -4.01
CA GLN A 41 17.17 6.70 -4.63
C GLN A 41 15.78 6.43 -4.08
N VAL A 42 15.43 5.17 -3.75
CA VAL A 42 14.18 4.84 -3.06
C VAL A 42 14.11 5.51 -1.70
N VAL A 43 15.21 5.46 -0.91
CA VAL A 43 15.30 6.20 0.36
C VAL A 43 15.05 7.69 0.14
N GLY A 44 15.75 8.31 -0.80
CA GLY A 44 15.54 9.71 -1.18
C GLY A 44 14.07 10.04 -1.50
N ALA A 45 13.46 9.24 -2.38
CA ALA A 45 12.11 9.45 -2.87
C ALA A 45 11.04 9.26 -1.78
N VAL A 46 11.14 8.19 -0.99
CA VAL A 46 10.13 7.84 0.02
C VAL A 46 10.31 8.67 1.29
N ALA A 47 11.55 8.74 1.80
CA ALA A 47 11.82 9.30 3.11
C ALA A 47 11.84 10.84 3.12
N PHE A 48 12.24 11.47 2.00
CA PHE A 48 12.51 12.92 1.97
C PHE A 48 11.71 13.69 0.91
N GLN A 49 11.20 13.04 -0.13
CA GLN A 49 10.40 13.69 -1.18
C GLN A 49 8.90 13.39 -1.08
N ASN A 50 8.50 12.61 -0.07
CA ASN A 50 7.13 12.16 0.11
C ASN A 50 6.51 11.49 -1.14
N ARG A 51 7.35 10.86 -1.99
CA ARG A 51 6.87 10.19 -3.20
C ARG A 51 5.98 9.00 -2.79
N ARG A 52 4.91 8.75 -3.55
CA ARG A 52 4.03 7.57 -3.40
C ARG A 52 3.92 6.79 -4.71
N LEU A 53 3.55 5.53 -4.60
CA LEU A 53 3.32 4.66 -5.75
C LEU A 53 2.03 5.11 -6.45
N ALA A 54 2.05 5.16 -7.79
CA ALA A 54 0.87 5.55 -8.55
C ALA A 54 -0.15 4.41 -8.56
N VAL A 55 -1.37 4.67 -8.10
CA VAL A 55 -2.46 3.68 -8.15
C VAL A 55 -3.10 3.71 -9.55
N PRO A 56 -3.19 2.57 -10.26
CA PRO A 56 -3.81 2.53 -11.58
C PRO A 56 -5.27 3.00 -11.55
N PRO A 57 -5.74 3.80 -12.54
CA PRO A 57 -7.12 4.32 -12.56
C PRO A 57 -8.22 3.26 -12.58
N ASN A 58 -7.92 2.04 -13.05
CA ASN A 58 -8.83 0.91 -13.08
C ASN A 58 -8.89 0.11 -11.76
N THR A 59 -8.16 0.54 -10.73
CA THR A 59 -8.21 -0.08 -9.40
C THR A 59 -9.55 0.23 -8.73
N SER A 60 -10.17 -0.78 -8.11
CA SER A 60 -11.38 -0.57 -7.30
C SER A 60 -11.17 0.57 -6.29
N PRO A 61 -12.06 1.59 -6.22
CA PRO A 61 -11.87 2.75 -5.34
C PRO A 61 -11.71 2.36 -3.86
N LYS A 62 -12.37 1.27 -3.43
CA LYS A 62 -12.25 0.76 -2.06
C LYS A 62 -10.86 0.19 -1.79
N LEU A 63 -10.27 -0.49 -2.77
CA LEU A 63 -8.93 -1.07 -2.64
C LEU A 63 -7.86 0.02 -2.74
N ALA A 64 -8.02 0.99 -3.66
CA ALA A 64 -7.18 2.17 -3.76
C ALA A 64 -7.12 2.92 -2.42
N SER A 65 -8.28 3.24 -1.84
CA SER A 65 -8.38 3.91 -0.54
C SER A 65 -7.74 3.11 0.60
N LEU A 66 -7.88 1.78 0.60
CA LEU A 66 -7.22 0.94 1.60
C LEU A 66 -5.69 0.99 1.47
N MET A 67 -5.15 0.86 0.25
CA MET A 67 -3.71 0.98 0.01
C MET A 67 -3.18 2.35 0.42
N GLU A 68 -3.90 3.40 0.03
CA GLU A 68 -3.53 4.78 0.31
C GLU A 68 -3.52 5.11 1.80
N SER A 69 -4.50 4.63 2.55
CA SER A 69 -4.52 4.77 4.01
C SER A 69 -3.39 3.99 4.69
N CYS A 70 -2.99 2.83 4.15
CA CYS A 70 -1.87 2.07 4.71
C CYS A 70 -0.54 2.82 4.61
N TRP A 71 -0.30 3.62 3.56
CA TRP A 71 0.92 4.40 3.37
C TRP A 71 0.76 5.90 3.61
N ALA A 72 -0.19 6.29 4.45
CA ALA A 72 -0.34 7.66 4.93
C ALA A 72 0.99 8.17 5.52
N ASP A 73 1.27 9.46 5.33
CA ASP A 73 2.52 10.07 5.78
C ASP A 73 2.65 10.01 7.30
N ASP A 74 1.63 10.49 8.01
CA ASP A 74 1.50 10.35 9.45
C ASP A 74 1.20 8.87 9.83
N PRO A 75 2.08 8.21 10.61
CA PRO A 75 1.82 6.86 11.12
C PRO A 75 0.52 6.72 11.92
N ALA A 76 0.04 7.78 12.58
CA ALA A 76 -1.19 7.76 13.37
C ALA A 76 -2.45 7.59 12.50
N GLU A 77 -2.42 8.13 11.27
CA GLU A 77 -3.51 8.05 10.30
C GLU A 77 -3.61 6.68 9.61
N ARG A 78 -2.57 5.85 9.72
CA ARG A 78 -2.57 4.50 9.15
C ARG A 78 -3.54 3.60 9.93
N PRO A 79 -4.32 2.73 9.27
CA PRO A 79 -5.25 1.84 9.97
C PRO A 79 -4.50 0.80 10.83
N SER A 80 -5.20 0.17 11.78
CA SER A 80 -4.69 -1.04 12.43
C SER A 80 -4.83 -2.25 11.49
N PHE A 81 -4.02 -3.30 11.67
CA PHE A 81 -4.22 -4.55 10.94
C PHE A 81 -5.62 -5.15 11.15
N ALA A 82 -6.22 -4.96 12.33
CA ALA A 82 -7.60 -5.38 12.58
C ALA A 82 -8.58 -4.68 11.62
N ASN A 83 -8.46 -3.36 11.45
CA ASN A 83 -9.31 -2.61 10.52
C ASN A 83 -9.04 -2.99 9.05
N ILE A 84 -7.78 -3.25 8.69
CA ILE A 84 -7.41 -3.74 7.36
C ILE A 84 -8.10 -5.07 7.07
N VAL A 85 -8.03 -6.03 8.00
CA VAL A 85 -8.67 -7.34 7.85
C VAL A 85 -10.19 -7.20 7.72
N GLU A 86 -10.82 -6.33 8.50
CA GLU A 86 -12.25 -6.05 8.37
C GLU A 86 -12.62 -5.46 7.00
N ALA A 87 -11.80 -4.54 6.47
CA ALA A 87 -11.99 -3.97 5.14
C ALA A 87 -11.86 -5.04 4.05
N LEU A 88 -10.82 -5.87 4.10
CA LEU A 88 -10.60 -6.95 3.13
C LEU A 88 -11.72 -8.00 3.17
N LYS A 89 -12.21 -8.37 4.37
CA LYS A 89 -13.36 -9.27 4.51
C LYS A 89 -14.62 -8.72 3.83
N LYS A 90 -14.84 -7.41 3.85
CA LYS A 90 -15.97 -6.78 3.14
C LYS A 90 -15.83 -6.89 1.62
N PHE A 91 -14.61 -6.98 1.09
CA PHE A 91 -14.38 -7.21 -0.34
C PHE A 91 -14.68 -8.68 -0.72
N LEU A 92 -14.28 -9.62 0.12
CA LEU A 92 -14.51 -11.06 -0.10
C LEU A 92 -15.98 -11.49 0.01
N LYS A 93 -16.79 -10.75 0.77
CA LYS A 93 -18.24 -10.99 0.87
C LYS A 93 -19.04 -10.66 -0.40
N SER A 94 -18.36 -10.32 -1.50
CA SER A 94 -18.91 -10.34 -2.86
C SER A 94 -18.34 -11.54 -3.64
N PRO A 95 -18.80 -12.78 -3.39
CA PRO A 95 -18.31 -13.97 -4.09
C PRO A 95 -18.62 -14.02 -5.61
N LEU A 96 -19.23 -12.99 -6.19
CA LEU A 96 -19.67 -12.98 -7.59
C LEU A 96 -18.80 -12.18 -8.57
N GLN A 97 -17.76 -11.45 -8.12
CA GLN A 97 -16.94 -10.63 -9.03
C GLN A 97 -15.58 -11.24 -9.39
N LEU A 98 -15.11 -12.28 -8.69
CA LEU A 98 -13.82 -12.92 -8.97
C LEU A 98 -13.86 -13.89 -10.17
N VAL A 99 -15.05 -14.30 -10.63
CA VAL A 99 -15.20 -15.26 -11.74
C VAL A 99 -15.29 -14.58 -13.12
N GLN A 100 -15.60 -13.27 -13.19
CA GLN A 100 -15.85 -12.60 -14.47
C GLN A 100 -14.63 -11.91 -15.11
N MET A 101 -13.45 -11.95 -14.48
CA MET A 101 -12.22 -11.37 -15.05
C MET A 101 -11.35 -12.37 -15.83
N GLY A 102 -11.78 -13.64 -15.95
CA GLY A 102 -11.02 -14.71 -16.60
C GLY A 102 -11.49 -15.14 -17.99
N THR A 103 -12.44 -14.43 -18.59
CA THR A 103 -12.94 -14.72 -19.95
C THR A 103 -12.98 -13.45 -20.79
N GLN A 104 -11.82 -13.04 -21.29
CA GLN A 104 -11.65 -12.35 -22.57
C GLN A 104 -10.47 -13.02 -23.26
#